data_AF-A0A3P6FJI3-F1
#
_entry.id   AF-A0A3P6FJI3-F1
#
_cell.length_a   1.000
_cell.length_b   1.000
_cell.length_c   1.000
_cell.angle_alpha   90.00
_cell.angle_beta   90.00
_cell.angle_gamma   90.00
#
_symmetry.space_group_name_H-M   'P 1'
#
loop_
_entity.id
_entity.type
_entity.pdbx_description
1 polymer ?
#
loop_
_entity_poly.entity_id
_entity_poly.type
_entity_poly.pdbx_seq_one_letter_code
_entity_poly.pdbx_strand_id
1 'polypeptide(L)'
;MEASQNLKTPPKFINTPANFMKDDDVSQECKNLISSLPTSDKDYTGKKLYNYQGSWFYPNTIQAILNFQKHFRARDSDIILASLPKSGTTWLKALVFAVVHRNKYAPNLVSHPLLSDNPHNLVRFLEVDLYVKN
;
A
#
# COMPACT_ATOMS: atom_id res chain seq x y z
N MET A 1 -5.55 -3.71 49.42
CA MET A 1 -5.53 -2.70 48.33
C MET A 1 -4.26 -2.92 47.56
N GLU A 2 -4.36 -3.46 46.33
CA GLU A 2 -3.49 -3.14 45.19
C GLU A 2 -3.93 -4.04 44.03
N ALA A 3 -4.68 -3.45 43.10
CA ALA A 3 -4.99 -4.06 41.82
C ALA A 3 -3.88 -3.64 40.84
N SER A 4 -2.96 -4.58 40.56
CA SER A 4 -1.96 -4.41 39.51
C SER A 4 -2.66 -4.32 38.14
N GLN A 5 -2.63 -3.13 37.55
CA GLN A 5 -3.14 -2.88 36.20
C GLN A 5 -2.22 -3.55 35.18
N ASN A 6 -2.72 -4.58 34.51
CA ASN A 6 -2.11 -5.14 33.30
C ASN A 6 -2.21 -4.10 32.18
N LEU A 7 -1.21 -3.23 32.09
CA LEU A 7 -1.06 -2.30 30.97
C LEU A 7 -0.70 -3.12 29.73
N LYS A 8 -1.72 -3.46 28.91
CA LYS A 8 -1.48 -4.00 27.56
C LYS A 8 -0.57 -3.02 26.84
N THR A 9 0.61 -3.50 26.45
CA THR A 9 1.55 -2.74 25.64
C THR A 9 0.80 -2.18 24.43
N PRO A 10 0.94 -0.88 24.10
CA PRO A 10 0.31 -0.33 22.91
C PRO A 10 0.74 -1.16 21.69
N PRO A 11 -0.17 -1.43 20.73
CA PRO A 11 0.22 -2.13 19.51
C PRO A 11 1.40 -1.39 18.92
N LYS A 12 2.49 -2.12 18.68
CA LYS A 12 3.65 -1.57 17.98
C LYS A 12 3.11 -1.04 16.67
N PHE A 13 3.07 0.29 16.52
CA PHE A 13 2.91 0.89 15.21
C PHE A 13 4.08 0.34 14.39
N ILE A 14 3.79 -0.61 13.51
CA ILE A 14 4.74 -0.99 12.49
C ILE A 14 4.87 0.28 11.66
N ASN A 15 5.91 1.06 11.94
CA ASN A 15 6.42 2.05 11.03
C ASN A 15 6.69 1.26 9.75
N THR A 16 5.73 1.25 8.83
CA THR A 16 6.02 0.91 7.46
C THR A 16 6.91 2.06 7.02
N PRO A 17 8.23 1.84 6.84
CA PRO A 17 9.06 2.93 6.39
C PRO A 17 8.54 3.34 5.02
N ALA A 18 8.73 4.61 4.67
CA ALA A 18 8.54 5.16 3.34
C ALA A 18 9.44 4.43 2.30
N ASN A 19 9.19 3.15 2.04
CA ASN A 19 9.93 2.32 1.08
C ASN A 19 9.67 2.78 -0.35
N PHE A 20 8.62 3.57 -0.58
CA PHE A 20 8.37 4.32 -1.81
C PHE A 20 9.41 5.38 -2.14
N MET A 21 10.21 5.79 -1.17
CA MET A 21 11.19 6.85 -1.36
C MET A 21 12.62 6.31 -1.38
N LYS A 22 12.81 4.99 -1.43
CA LYS A 22 14.13 4.42 -1.69
C LYS A 22 14.20 4.05 -3.17
N ASP A 23 15.15 4.63 -3.89
CA ASP A 23 15.43 4.34 -5.31
C ASP A 23 16.18 2.99 -5.48
N ASP A 24 16.05 2.08 -4.51
CA ASP A 24 16.79 0.83 -4.49
C ASP A 24 16.12 -0.22 -5.39
N ASP A 25 16.93 -0.75 -6.32
CA ASP A 25 16.73 -1.93 -7.18
C ASP A 25 15.62 -1.87 -8.25
N VAL A 26 15.57 -0.77 -9.01
CA VAL A 26 14.80 -0.70 -10.27
C VAL A 26 15.53 -1.48 -11.38
N SER A 27 14.79 -2.34 -12.09
CA SER A 27 15.34 -3.16 -13.18
C SER A 27 15.93 -2.32 -14.32
N GLN A 28 16.86 -2.90 -15.09
CA GLN A 28 17.45 -2.20 -16.23
C GLN A 28 16.40 -1.83 -17.30
N GLU A 29 15.40 -2.68 -17.50
CA GLU A 29 14.28 -2.39 -18.41
C GLU A 29 13.51 -1.15 -17.97
N CYS A 30 13.19 -1.04 -16.67
CA CYS A 30 12.49 0.13 -16.14
C CYS A 30 13.37 1.38 -16.18
N LYS A 31 14.68 1.28 -15.92
CA LYS A 31 15.63 2.40 -16.11
C LYS A 31 15.64 2.90 -17.56
N ASN A 32 15.64 1.99 -18.54
CA ASN A 32 15.61 2.33 -19.97
C ASN A 32 14.28 3.00 -20.36
N LEU A 33 13.15 2.57 -19.77
CA LEU A 33 11.87 3.23 -19.99
C LEU A 33 11.90 4.66 -19.41
N ILE A 34 12.29 4.79 -18.14
CA ILE A 34 12.29 6.04 -17.39
C ILE A 34 13.16 7.12 -18.06
N SER A 35 14.28 6.74 -18.69
CA SER A 35 15.15 7.70 -19.39
C SER A 35 14.50 8.37 -20.61
N SER A 36 13.43 7.78 -21.15
CA SER A 36 12.66 8.34 -22.28
C SER A 36 11.45 9.18 -21.84
N LEU A 37 11.10 9.18 -20.55
CA LEU A 37 9.90 9.84 -20.04
C LEU A 37 10.14 11.32 -19.72
N PRO A 38 9.12 12.19 -19.89
CA PRO A 38 9.15 13.53 -19.33
C PRO A 38 9.42 13.48 -17.83
N THR A 39 10.32 14.34 -17.37
CA THR A 39 10.80 14.32 -15.97
C THR A 39 10.51 15.67 -15.31
N SER A 40 10.13 15.65 -14.04
CA SER A 40 9.89 16.86 -13.26
C SER A 40 11.18 17.48 -12.74
N ASP A 41 11.07 18.70 -12.21
CA ASP A 41 12.06 19.21 -11.27
C ASP A 41 12.12 18.34 -10.01
N LYS A 42 13.20 18.50 -9.24
CA LYS A 42 13.36 17.78 -7.97
C LYS A 42 12.30 18.25 -6.97
N ASP A 43 11.66 17.31 -6.30
CA ASP A 43 10.73 17.58 -5.21
C ASP A 43 11.46 18.03 -3.92
N TYR A 44 10.70 18.24 -2.85
CA TYR A 44 11.24 18.61 -1.53
C TYR A 44 12.17 17.54 -0.92
N THR A 45 12.17 16.31 -1.44
CA THR A 45 13.08 15.22 -1.04
C THR A 45 14.31 15.10 -1.95
N GLY A 46 14.45 16.00 -2.94
CA GLY A 46 15.55 16.00 -3.89
C GLY A 46 15.41 14.97 -5.01
N LYS A 47 14.26 14.30 -5.13
CA LYS A 47 13.99 13.25 -6.12
C LYS A 47 13.16 13.78 -7.29
N LYS A 48 13.33 13.16 -8.46
CA LYS A 48 12.54 13.49 -9.66
C LYS A 48 11.38 12.53 -9.81
N LEU A 49 10.26 13.05 -10.31
CA LEU A 49 9.12 12.27 -10.77
C LEU A 49 9.18 12.14 -12.30
N TYR A 50 8.62 11.05 -12.81
CA TYR A 50 8.56 10.77 -14.23
C TYR A 50 7.11 10.60 -14.67
N ASN A 51 6.76 11.20 -15.80
CA ASN A 51 5.43 11.10 -16.36
C ASN A 51 5.26 9.77 -17.10
N TYR A 52 4.55 8.83 -16.50
CA TYR A 52 4.19 7.56 -17.11
C TYR A 52 2.68 7.51 -17.30
N GLN A 53 2.23 7.31 -18.54
CA GLN A 53 0.81 7.23 -18.91
C GLN A 53 -0.02 8.44 -18.41
N GLY A 54 0.54 9.64 -18.44
CA GLY A 54 -0.15 10.88 -18.07
C GLY A 54 -0.15 11.19 -16.56
N SER A 55 0.52 10.38 -15.72
CA SER A 55 0.63 10.60 -14.28
C SER A 55 2.09 10.57 -13.81
N TRP A 56 2.38 11.27 -12.71
CA TRP A 56 3.73 11.46 -12.19
C TRP A 56 4.06 10.49 -11.07
N PHE A 57 5.15 9.73 -11.23
CA PHE A 57 5.53 8.66 -10.30
C PHE A 57 7.03 8.65 -10.00
N TYR A 58 7.40 8.10 -8.85
CA TYR A 58 8.79 7.74 -8.55
C TYR A 58 9.20 6.47 -9.33
N PRO A 59 10.50 6.28 -9.62
CA PRO A 59 11.00 5.13 -10.37
C PRO A 59 10.53 3.76 -9.87
N ASN A 60 10.53 3.55 -8.55
CA ASN A 60 10.09 2.30 -7.93
C ASN A 60 8.57 2.06 -8.08
N THR A 61 7.77 3.11 -8.11
CA THR A 61 6.32 3.01 -8.34
C THR A 61 6.07 2.62 -9.79
N ILE A 62 6.84 3.17 -10.74
CA ILE A 62 6.80 2.75 -12.15
C ILE A 62 7.19 1.28 -12.28
N GLN A 63 8.28 0.85 -11.62
CA GLN A 63 8.67 -0.57 -11.59
C GLN A 63 7.54 -1.47 -11.05
N ALA A 64 6.87 -1.06 -9.97
CA ALA A 64 5.78 -1.82 -9.39
C ALA A 64 4.55 -1.88 -10.31
N ILE A 65 4.24 -0.78 -11.02
CA ILE A 65 3.20 -0.75 -12.04
C ILE A 65 3.53 -1.73 -13.18
N LEU A 66 4.77 -1.73 -13.68
CA LEU A 66 5.21 -2.66 -14.71
C LEU A 66 5.10 -4.12 -14.23
N ASN A 67 5.51 -4.39 -12.99
CA ASN A 67 5.40 -5.72 -12.38
C ASN A 67 3.93 -6.15 -12.26
N PHE A 68 3.06 -5.26 -11.79
CA PHE A 68 1.62 -5.51 -11.71
C PHE A 68 1.04 -5.80 -13.10
N GLN A 69 1.32 -4.96 -14.10
CA GLN A 69 0.82 -5.14 -15.46
C GLN A 69 1.28 -6.47 -16.10
N LYS A 70 2.50 -6.93 -15.80
CA LYS A 70 3.05 -8.19 -16.35
C LYS A 70 2.54 -9.44 -15.63
N HIS A 71 2.34 -9.38 -14.32
CA HIS A 71 2.17 -10.59 -13.50
C HIS A 71 0.81 -10.72 -12.82
N PHE A 72 0.03 -9.65 -12.71
CA PHE A 72 -1.29 -9.73 -12.09
C PHE A 72 -2.23 -10.59 -12.92
N ARG A 73 -2.83 -11.59 -12.28
CA ARG A 73 -3.86 -12.45 -12.86
C ARG A 73 -5.13 -12.30 -12.04
N ALA A 74 -6.07 -11.52 -12.57
CA ALA A 74 -7.36 -11.31 -11.93
C ALA A 74 -8.11 -12.64 -11.76
N ARG A 75 -8.79 -12.78 -10.63
CA ARG A 75 -9.76 -13.84 -10.36
C ARG A 75 -11.14 -13.23 -10.26
N ASP A 76 -12.17 -13.99 -10.59
CA ASP A 76 -13.57 -13.53 -10.51
C ASP A 76 -13.98 -13.14 -9.07
N SER A 77 -13.25 -13.62 -8.06
CA SER A 77 -13.47 -13.29 -6.65
C SER A 77 -12.72 -12.04 -6.17
N ASP A 78 -11.84 -11.46 -6.99
CA ASP A 78 -10.99 -10.34 -6.56
C ASP A 78 -11.80 -9.03 -6.46
N ILE A 79 -11.49 -8.24 -5.43
CA ILE A 79 -12.04 -6.90 -5.24
C ILE A 79 -10.89 -5.91 -5.28
N ILE A 80 -10.86 -5.05 -6.29
CA ILE A 80 -9.86 -3.98 -6.42
C ILE A 80 -10.46 -2.68 -5.92
N LEU A 81 -9.75 -2.03 -4.99
CA LEU A 81 -10.10 -0.70 -4.48
C LEU A 81 -9.24 0.35 -5.17
N ALA A 82 -9.89 1.28 -5.87
CA ALA A 82 -9.23 2.39 -6.56
C ALA A 82 -9.66 3.72 -5.94
N SER A 83 -8.68 4.56 -5.62
CA SER A 83 -8.90 5.92 -5.12
C SER A 83 -7.65 6.75 -5.33
N LEU A 84 -7.79 8.08 -5.28
CA LEU A 84 -6.63 8.95 -5.25
C LEU A 84 -5.90 8.86 -3.90
N PRO A 85 -4.58 9.06 -3.86
CA PRO A 85 -3.86 9.13 -2.60
C PRO A 85 -4.47 10.16 -1.66
N LYS A 86 -4.50 9.85 -0.36
CA LYS A 86 -4.98 10.74 0.71
C LYS A 86 -6.48 11.08 0.68
N SER A 87 -7.29 10.50 -0.21
CA SER A 87 -8.74 10.73 -0.27
C SER A 87 -9.57 9.82 0.65
N GLY A 88 -9.02 9.38 1.79
CA GLY A 88 -9.73 8.52 2.75
C GLY A 88 -9.57 7.00 2.53
N THR A 89 -8.48 6.55 1.92
CA THR A 89 -8.16 5.12 1.70
C THR A 89 -8.27 4.26 2.97
N THR A 90 -7.92 4.80 4.14
CA THR A 90 -7.97 4.04 5.40
C THR A 90 -9.39 3.66 5.77
N TRP A 91 -10.32 4.62 5.67
CA TRP A 91 -11.75 4.39 5.91
C TRP A 91 -12.34 3.45 4.86
N LEU A 92 -12.01 3.65 3.58
CA LEU A 92 -12.47 2.78 2.50
C LEU A 92 -12.02 1.32 2.69
N LYS A 93 -10.74 1.10 2.99
CA LYS A 93 -10.19 -0.24 3.27
C LYS A 93 -10.86 -0.90 4.47
N ALA A 94 -11.07 -0.15 5.56
CA ALA A 94 -11.73 -0.67 6.75
C ALA A 94 -13.18 -1.09 6.48
N LEU A 95 -13.96 -0.24 5.81
CA LEU A 95 -15.36 -0.50 5.49
C LEU A 95 -15.52 -1.72 4.58
N VAL A 96 -14.76 -1.78 3.49
CA VAL A 96 -14.82 -2.93 2.56
C VAL A 96 -14.41 -4.21 3.27
N PHE A 97 -13.32 -4.19 4.05
CA PHE A 97 -12.87 -5.36 4.80
C PHE A 97 -13.95 -5.88 5.76
N ALA A 98 -14.59 -4.98 6.51
CA ALA A 98 -15.67 -5.33 7.43
C ALA A 98 -16.87 -5.95 6.70
N VAL A 99 -17.29 -5.38 5.56
CA VAL A 99 -18.44 -5.89 4.78
C VAL A 99 -18.18 -7.28 4.21
N VAL A 100 -16.98 -7.49 3.62
CA VAL A 100 -16.58 -8.77 3.03
C VAL A 100 -16.49 -9.86 4.09
N HIS A 101 -15.95 -9.55 5.27
CA HIS A 101 -15.74 -10.52 6.34
C HIS A 101 -16.82 -10.51 7.43
N ARG A 102 -17.95 -9.83 7.21
CA ARG A 102 -18.99 -9.63 8.24
C ARG A 102 -19.47 -10.94 8.87
N ASN A 103 -19.71 -11.98 8.08
CA ASN A 103 -20.21 -13.26 8.56
C ASN A 103 -19.15 -14.01 9.38
N LYS A 104 -17.87 -13.83 9.05
CA LYS A 104 -16.74 -14.48 9.74
C LYS A 104 -16.57 -13.92 11.15
N TYR A 105 -16.74 -12.61 11.33
CA TYR A 105 -16.50 -11.94 12.61
C TYR A 105 -17.78 -11.56 13.37
N ALA A 106 -18.97 -11.70 12.78
CA ALA A 106 -20.25 -11.45 13.45
C ALA A 106 -20.42 -12.20 14.79
N PRO A 107 -20.01 -13.48 14.92
CA PRO A 107 -20.15 -14.20 16.21
C PRO A 107 -19.25 -13.65 17.33
N ASN A 108 -18.15 -12.95 17.00
CA ASN A 108 -17.21 -12.41 17.99
C ASN A 108 -16.54 -11.12 17.49
N LEU A 109 -17.22 -9.99 17.68
CA LEU A 109 -16.75 -8.68 17.26
C LEU A 109 -15.46 -8.23 17.98
N VAL A 110 -15.19 -8.72 19.19
CA VAL A 110 -13.98 -8.34 19.95
C VAL A 110 -12.72 -8.91 19.29
N SER A 111 -12.86 -9.99 18.51
CA SER A 111 -11.78 -10.59 17.73
C SER A 111 -11.61 -9.97 16.33
N HIS A 112 -12.35 -8.92 15.98
CA HIS A 112 -12.32 -8.34 14.65
C HIS A 112 -10.95 -7.71 14.35
N PRO A 113 -10.26 -8.07 13.24
CA PRO A 113 -8.90 -7.58 12.95
C PRO A 113 -8.75 -6.05 12.93
N LEU A 114 -9.78 -5.32 12.51
CA LEU A 114 -9.78 -3.84 12.54
C LEU A 114 -9.63 -3.23 13.94
N LEU A 115 -9.79 -3.99 15.02
CA LEU A 115 -9.57 -3.51 16.39
C LEU A 115 -8.10 -3.61 16.83
N SER A 116 -7.32 -4.46 16.17
CA SER A 116 -5.92 -4.73 16.51
C SER A 116 -4.92 -4.33 15.42
N ASP A 117 -5.35 -4.26 14.16
CA ASP A 117 -4.50 -4.00 12.99
C ASP A 117 -4.91 -2.76 12.21
N ASN A 118 -3.92 -2.16 11.54
CA ASN A 118 -4.15 -1.07 10.61
C ASN A 118 -4.85 -1.60 9.32
N PRO A 119 -5.90 -0.94 8.80
CA PRO A 119 -6.56 -1.35 7.55
C PRO A 119 -5.64 -1.48 6.34
N HIS A 120 -4.52 -0.74 6.31
CA HIS A 120 -3.50 -0.86 5.27
C HIS A 120 -2.76 -2.21 5.29
N ASN A 121 -2.69 -2.88 6.46
CA ASN A 121 -2.12 -4.23 6.57
C ASN A 121 -3.13 -5.31 6.14
N LEU A 122 -4.43 -5.05 6.31
CA LEU A 122 -5.51 -5.98 5.98
C LEU A 122 -5.87 -5.97 4.50
N VAL A 123 -5.81 -4.78 3.87
CA VAL A 123 -6.00 -4.60 2.43
C VAL A 123 -4.74 -3.95 1.88
N ARG A 124 -3.84 -4.76 1.31
CA ARG A 124 -2.54 -4.31 0.81
C ARG A 124 -2.69 -3.55 -0.49
N PHE A 125 -1.81 -2.59 -0.74
CA PHE A 125 -1.75 -1.89 -2.02
C PHE A 125 -0.93 -2.69 -3.04
N LEU A 126 -1.27 -2.56 -4.32
CA LEU A 126 -0.62 -3.30 -5.40
C LEU A 126 0.78 -2.74 -5.66
N GLU A 127 0.84 -1.43 -5.86
CA GLU A 127 2.00 -0.64 -6.28
C GLU A 127 3.00 -0.31 -5.15
N VAL A 128 2.66 -0.69 -3.91
CA VAL A 128 3.39 -0.34 -2.68
C VAL A 128 3.91 -1.58 -1.96
N ASP A 129 3.06 -2.61 -1.90
CA ASP A 129 3.27 -3.72 -1.00
C ASP A 129 3.50 -5.02 -1.77
N LEU A 130 2.69 -5.26 -2.81
CA LEU A 130 2.63 -6.56 -3.48
C LEU A 130 3.59 -6.68 -4.66
N TYR A 131 3.77 -5.60 -5.44
CA TYR A 131 4.55 -5.64 -6.69
C TYR A 131 5.85 -4.83 -6.65
N VAL A 132 6.29 -4.39 -5.46
CA VAL A 132 7.51 -3.57 -5.30
C VAL A 132 8.82 -4.37 -5.44
N LYS A 133 8.80 -5.68 -5.21
CA LYS A 133 9.96 -6.57 -5.40
C LYS A 133 9.54 -7.77 -6.25
N ASN A 134 10.33 -8.09 -7.28
CA ASN A 134 10.24 -9.36 -8.00
C ASN A 134 11.09 -10.41 -7.29
#